data_AF-A0A1F2RTR5-F1
#
_entry.id   AF-A0A1F2RTR5-F1
#
_cell.length_a   1.000
_cell.length_b   1.000
_cell.length_c   1.000
_cell.angle_alpha   90.00
_cell.angle_beta   90.00
_cell.angle_gamma   90.00
#
_symmetry.space_group_name_H-M   'P 1'
#
loop_
_entity.id
_entity.type
_entity.pdbx_description
1 polymer ?
#
loop_
_entity_poly.entity_id
_entity_poly.type
_entity_poly.pdbx_seq_one_letter_code
_entity_poly.pdbx_strand_id
1 'polypeptide(L)'
;MGLDGFEVLGWFALLAPAKTPSNIVQLLNAELNKMIVKPQIVTKFAELGAEPLSGTPERAAGFIRAEQEKWGRIIREAGIKIN
;
A
#
# COMPACT_ATOMS: atom_id res chain seq x y z
N MET A 1 -11.84 16.16 13.34
CA MET A 1 -10.78 17.17 13.15
C MET A 1 -9.46 16.41 13.05
N GLY A 2 -8.99 16.16 11.83
CA GLY A 2 -7.67 15.56 11.60
C GLY A 2 -6.60 16.64 11.76
N LEU A 3 -5.45 16.29 12.34
CA LEU A 3 -4.31 17.18 12.37
C LEU A 3 -3.77 17.31 10.95
N ASP A 4 -3.67 18.52 10.42
CA ASP A 4 -3.12 18.76 9.07
C ASP A 4 -1.72 18.13 8.95
N GLY A 5 -1.56 17.23 7.99
CA GLY A 5 -0.33 16.47 7.76
C GLY A 5 -0.17 15.19 8.59
N PHE A 6 -1.14 14.82 9.42
CA PHE A 6 -1.09 13.62 10.26
C PHE A 6 -2.19 12.61 9.89
N GLU A 7 -2.00 11.94 8.75
CA GLU A 7 -2.77 10.73 8.41
C GLU A 7 -1.98 9.47 8.80
N VAL A 8 -2.61 8.67 9.67
CA VAL A 8 -2.20 7.31 10.02
C VAL A 8 -3.27 6.39 9.45
N LEU A 9 -3.19 6.16 8.13
CA LEU A 9 -4.06 5.22 7.45
C LEU A 9 -3.36 3.88 7.35
N GLY A 10 -4.02 2.82 7.81
CA GLY A 10 -3.59 1.46 7.55
C GLY A 10 -3.68 1.19 6.05
N TRP A 11 -2.66 0.56 5.49
CA TRP A 11 -2.59 0.26 4.06
C TRP A 11 -2.23 -1.20 3.84
N PHE A 12 -2.67 -1.70 2.68
CA PHE A 12 -2.33 -3.04 2.20
C PHE A 12 -1.68 -2.92 0.82
N ALA A 13 -0.70 -3.78 0.54
CA ALA A 13 -0.07 -3.87 -0.76
C ALA A 13 0.12 -5.34 -1.15
N LEU A 14 0.01 -5.62 -2.45
CA LEU A 14 0.37 -6.92 -3.01
C LEU A 14 1.87 -6.93 -3.33
N LEU A 15 2.60 -7.90 -2.78
CA LEU A 15 4.04 -8.05 -2.97
C LEU A 15 4.37 -9.38 -3.65
N ALA A 16 5.41 -9.37 -4.49
CA ALA A 16 5.98 -10.55 -5.11
C ALA A 16 7.41 -10.80 -4.57
N PRO A 17 7.95 -12.03 -4.65
CA PRO A 17 9.34 -12.31 -4.29
C PRO A 17 10.34 -11.38 -5.00
N ALA A 18 11.43 -11.00 -4.33
CA ALA A 18 12.38 -9.99 -4.82
C ALA A 18 13.00 -10.29 -6.20
N LYS A 19 13.08 -11.57 -6.58
CA LYS A 19 13.64 -12.03 -7.87
C LYS A 19 12.56 -12.32 -8.93
N THR A 20 11.32 -11.88 -8.71
CA THR A 20 10.24 -12.06 -9.69
C THR A 20 10.57 -11.28 -10.95
N PRO A 21 10.54 -11.90 -12.14
CA PRO A 21 10.81 -11.20 -13.40
C PRO A 21 9.88 -10.01 -13.61
N SER A 22 10.41 -8.90 -14.14
CA SER A 22 9.66 -7.64 -14.31
C SER A 22 8.39 -7.81 -15.14
N ASN A 23 8.43 -8.64 -16.20
CA ASN A 23 7.27 -8.91 -17.03
C ASN A 23 6.12 -9.60 -16.25
N ILE A 24 6.45 -10.45 -15.28
CA ILE A 24 5.45 -11.09 -14.41
C ILE A 24 4.85 -10.07 -13.44
N VAL A 25 5.68 -9.20 -12.86
CA VAL A 25 5.19 -8.11 -11.99
C VAL A 25 4.25 -7.19 -12.76
N GLN A 26 4.60 -6.81 -13.99
CA GLN A 26 3.77 -5.97 -14.84
C GLN A 26 2.44 -6.65 -15.19
N LEU A 27 2.46 -7.94 -15.53
CA LEU A 27 1.25 -8.72 -15.79
C LEU A 27 0.32 -8.74 -14.58
N LEU A 28 0.84 -9.07 -13.40
CA LEU A 28 0.06 -9.11 -12.15
C LEU A 28 -0.53 -7.73 -11.80
N ASN A 29 0.26 -6.66 -11.96
CA ASN A 29 -0.21 -5.30 -11.73
C ASN A 29 -1.34 -4.92 -12.69
N ALA A 30 -1.22 -5.26 -13.98
CA ALA A 30 -2.23 -4.98 -14.98
C ALA A 30 -3.55 -5.70 -14.67
N GLU A 31 -3.50 -6.98 -14.28
CA GLU A 31 -4.69 -7.72 -13.89
C GLU A 31 -5.30 -7.21 -12.58
N LEU A 32 -4.49 -6.85 -11.59
CA LEU A 32 -4.96 -6.24 -10.34
C LEU A 32 -5.71 -4.94 -10.62
N ASN A 33 -5.15 -4.04 -11.43
CA ASN A 33 -5.78 -2.77 -11.80
C ASN A 33 -7.14 -2.97 -12.50
N LYS A 34 -7.30 -4.02 -13.32
CA LYS A 34 -8.58 -4.36 -13.94
C LYS A 34 -9.61 -4.90 -12.92
N MET A 35 -9.16 -5.66 -11.93
CA MET A 35 -10.05 -6.25 -10.94
C MET A 35 -10.53 -5.25 -9.89
N ILE A 36 -9.64 -4.37 -9.44
CA ILE A 36 -9.87 -3.51 -8.29
C ILE A 36 -10.92 -2.42 -8.55
N VAL A 37 -11.17 -2.09 -9.82
CA VAL A 37 -12.20 -1.15 -10.26
C VAL A 37 -13.57 -1.79 -10.49
N LYS A 38 -13.70 -3.11 -10.34
CA LYS A 38 -14.98 -3.79 -10.54
C LYS A 38 -15.94 -3.41 -9.41
N PRO A 39 -17.22 -3.09 -9.70
CA PRO A 39 -18.17 -2.59 -8.70
C PRO A 39 -18.25 -3.47 -7.45
N GLN A 40 -18.32 -4.78 -7.60
CA GLN A 40 -18.38 -5.72 -6.49
C GLN A 40 -17.14 -5.68 -5.58
N ILE A 41 -15.96 -5.39 -6.14
CA ILE A 41 -14.72 -5.25 -5.37
C ILE A 41 -14.72 -3.91 -4.65
N VAL A 42 -15.07 -2.83 -5.34
CA VAL A 42 -15.18 -1.49 -4.74
C VAL A 42 -16.16 -1.50 -3.57
N THR A 43 -17.34 -2.11 -3.73
CA THR A 43 -18.32 -2.28 -2.64
C THR A 43 -17.72 -3.05 -1.47
N LYS A 44 -17.00 -4.15 -1.73
CA LYS A 44 -16.39 -4.95 -0.66
C LYS A 44 -15.30 -4.18 0.10
N PHE A 45 -14.48 -3.40 -0.60
CA PHE A 45 -13.48 -2.54 0.03
C PHE A 45 -14.16 -1.46 0.90
N ALA A 46 -15.21 -0.81 0.38
CA ALA A 46 -15.97 0.18 1.13
C ALA A 46 -16.63 -0.40 2.40
N GLU A 47 -17.18 -1.61 2.34
CA GLU A 47 -17.70 -2.35 3.50
C GLU A 47 -16.64 -2.60 4.58
N LEU A 48 -15.38 -2.72 4.16
CA LEU A 48 -14.23 -2.90 5.04
C LEU A 48 -13.60 -1.57 5.48
N GLY A 49 -14.18 -0.43 5.10
CA GLY A 49 -13.64 0.90 5.39
C GLY A 49 -12.34 1.21 4.63
N ALA A 50 -12.10 0.51 3.51
CA ALA A 50 -10.92 0.68 2.67
C ALA A 50 -11.30 1.26 1.31
N GLU A 51 -10.34 1.94 0.69
CA GLU A 51 -10.48 2.43 -0.68
C GLU A 51 -9.50 1.69 -1.59
N PRO A 52 -9.98 1.14 -2.72
CA PRO A 52 -9.11 0.49 -3.68
C PRO A 52 -8.20 1.49 -4.38
N LEU A 53 -6.89 1.27 -4.33
CA LEU A 53 -5.90 2.07 -5.04
C LEU A 53 -5.33 1.29 -6.22
N SER A 54 -5.31 1.94 -7.39
CA SER A 54 -4.65 1.46 -8.60
C SER A 54 -3.40 2.27 -8.90
N GLY A 55 -2.49 1.73 -9.71
CA GLY A 55 -1.27 2.44 -10.07
C GLY A 55 -0.23 1.58 -10.78
N THR A 56 1.03 1.99 -10.65
CA THR A 56 2.19 1.26 -11.19
C THR A 56 2.98 0.59 -10.07
N PRO A 57 3.73 -0.49 -10.37
CA PRO A 57 4.62 -1.13 -9.40
C PRO A 57 5.62 -0.15 -8.77
N GLU A 58 6.11 0.82 -9.55
CA GLU A 58 7.08 1.82 -9.10
C GLU A 58 6.45 2.78 -8.10
N ARG A 59 5.20 3.20 -8.32
CA ARG A 59 4.46 4.05 -7.38
C ARG A 59 4.20 3.31 -6.07
N ALA A 60 3.80 2.04 -6.14
CA ALA A 60 3.62 1.20 -4.96
C ALA A 60 4.94 1.05 -4.18
N ALA A 61 6.05 0.76 -4.87
CA ALA A 61 7.36 0.66 -4.25
C ALA A 61 7.82 1.99 -3.61
N GLY A 62 7.53 3.12 -4.25
CA GLY A 62 7.79 4.45 -3.71
C GLY A 62 7.00 4.73 -2.43
N PHE A 63 5.71 4.41 -2.42
CA PHE A 63 4.84 4.55 -1.26
C PHE A 63 5.32 3.69 -0.08
N ILE A 64 5.64 2.41 -0.33
CA ILE A 64 6.15 1.51 0.72
C ILE A 64 7.45 2.05 1.33
N ARG A 65 8.38 2.56 0.51
CA ARG A 65 9.63 3.16 1.01
C ARG A 65 9.36 4.38 1.89
N ALA A 66 8.49 5.29 1.44
CA ALA A 66 8.13 6.48 2.21
C ALA A 66 7.49 6.13 3.55
N GLU A 67 6.60 5.15 3.59
CA GLU A 67 5.97 4.67 4.82
C GLU A 67 6.99 4.00 5.76
N GLN A 68 7.89 3.16 5.24
CA GLN A 68 8.97 2.57 6.05
C GLN A 68 9.88 3.64 6.65
N GLU A 69 10.23 4.68 5.90
CA GLU A 69 11.05 5.79 6.39
C GLU A 69 10.34 6.59 7.48
N LYS A 70 9.07 6.95 7.26
CA LYS A 70 8.21 7.66 8.23
C LYS A 70 8.10 6.89 9.53
N TRP A 71 7.67 5.63 9.47
CA TRP A 71 7.48 4.81 10.67
C TRP A 71 8.80 4.45 11.34
N GLY A 72 9.86 4.19 10.56
CA GLY A 72 11.19 3.96 11.09
C GLY A 72 11.72 5.16 11.89
N ARG A 73 11.48 6.39 11.42
CA ARG A 73 11.82 7.61 12.17
C ARG A 73 11.03 7.68 13.48
N ILE A 74 9.71 7.53 13.42
CA ILE A 74 8.82 7.60 14.60
C ILE A 74 9.23 6.57 15.65
N ILE A 75 9.48 5.31 15.26
CA ILE A 75 9.89 4.24 16.17
C ILE A 75 11.19 4.60 16.90
N ARG A 76 12.19 5.12 16.18
CA ARG A 76 13.49 5.51 16.75
C ARG A 76 13.35 6.68 17.71
N GLU A 77 12.61 7.72 17.33
CA GLU A 77 12.38 8.92 18.15
C GLU A 77 11.59 8.61 19.41
N ALA A 78 10.60 7.72 19.34
CA ALA A 78 9.78 7.30 20.47
C ALA A 78 10.44 6.22 21.35
N GLY A 79 11.62 5.70 20.98
CA GLY A 79 12.30 4.64 21.73
C GLY A 79 11.54 3.31 21.76
N ILE A 80 10.64 3.07 20.80
CA ILE A 80 9.80 1.86 20.75
C ILE A 80 10.68 0.68 20.32
N LYS A 81 10.57 -0.43 21.06
CA LYS A 81 11.22 -1.70 20.74
C LYS A 81 10.17 -2.79 20.66
N ILE A 82 10.37 -3.75 19.76
CA ILE A 82 9.58 -4.99 19.77
C ILE A 82 10.20 -5.86 20.87
N ASN A 83 9.35 -6.29 21.80
CA ASN A 83 9.73 -7.13 22.95
C ASN A 83 9.90 -8.59 22.52
#